data_AF-A0A2H6JM31-F1
#
_entry.id   AF-A0A2H6JM31-F1
#
_cell.length_a   1.000
_cell.length_b   1.000
_cell.length_c   1.000
_cell.angle_alpha   90.00
_cell.angle_beta   90.00
_cell.angle_gamma   90.00
#
_symmetry.space_group_name_H-M   'P 1'
#
loop_
_entity.id
_entity.type
_entity.pdbx_description
1 polymer ?
#
loop_
_entity_poly.entity_id
_entity_poly.type
_entity_poly.pdbx_seq_one_letter_code
_entity_poly.pdbx_strand_id
1 'polypeptide(L)'
;MNELLKNVLYLSAGAVFLTKDKIEALKGELIGKGKMTQEEGKQFVDELVKKSEAIKEQLEERIQQVVAEQLKKMNVATHDDIAALSARIDELAKVVDKGQSEE
;
A
#
# COMPACT_ATOMS: atom_id res chain seq x y z
N MET A 1 9.30 9.34 34.58
CA MET A 1 8.25 8.81 33.67
C MET A 1 8.96 8.12 32.51
N ASN A 2 8.83 6.80 32.44
CA ASN A 2 9.70 5.93 31.63
C ASN A 2 9.61 6.28 30.14
N GLU A 3 10.76 6.46 29.48
CA GLU A 3 10.87 6.71 28.03
C GLU A 3 10.03 5.74 27.19
N LEU A 4 9.84 4.53 27.71
CA LEU A 4 9.00 3.49 27.15
C LEU A 4 7.52 3.86 27.02
N LEU A 5 6.95 4.53 28.02
CA LEU A 5 5.57 5.03 27.94
C LEU A 5 5.46 6.13 26.89
N LYS A 6 6.50 6.96 26.76
CA LYS A 6 6.60 8.00 25.73
C LYS A 6 6.71 7.37 24.34
N ASN A 7 7.52 6.33 24.19
CA ASN A 7 7.69 5.60 22.94
C ASN A 7 6.44 4.81 22.55
N VAL A 8 5.74 4.19 23.51
CA VAL A 8 4.45 3.53 23.30
C VAL A 8 3.37 4.54 22.88
N LEU A 9 3.38 5.74 23.47
CA LEU A 9 2.51 6.84 23.05
C LEU A 9 2.86 7.36 21.65
N TYR A 10 4.14 7.48 21.30
CA TYR A 10 4.54 7.83 19.93
C TYR A 10 4.21 6.73 18.91
N LEU A 11 4.23 5.46 19.32
CA LEU A 11 3.75 4.34 18.52
C LEU A 11 2.21 4.34 18.38
N SER A 12 1.49 4.84 19.40
CA SER A 12 0.02 5.00 19.35
C SER A 12 -0.45 6.08 18.37
N ALA A 13 0.45 7.00 17.98
CA ALA A 13 0.16 8.03 16.98
C ALA A 13 0.15 7.49 15.53
N GLY A 14 0.51 6.23 15.30
CA GLY A 14 0.34 5.62 13.99
C GLY A 14 1.07 4.30 13.86
N ALA A 15 0.34 3.25 13.52
CA ALA A 15 0.80 1.91 13.17
C ALA A 15 1.79 1.84 11.97
N VAL A 16 2.36 2.97 11.55
CA VAL A 16 3.17 3.13 10.33
C VAL A 16 4.67 2.85 10.57
N PHE A 17 5.11 2.61 11.81
CA PHE A 17 6.54 2.42 12.13
C PHE A 17 6.86 1.16 12.95
N LEU A 18 6.14 0.06 12.75
CA LEU A 18 6.58 -1.26 13.22
C LEU A 18 7.67 -1.83 12.29
N THR A 19 8.86 -1.25 12.35
CA THR A 19 10.04 -1.80 11.65
C THR A 19 10.59 -3.00 12.43
N LYS A 20 11.22 -3.94 11.73
CA LYS A 20 11.87 -5.11 12.36
C LYS A 20 12.76 -4.73 13.55
N ASP A 21 13.57 -3.68 13.42
CA ASP A 21 14.44 -3.18 14.49
C ASP A 21 13.69 -2.74 15.76
N LYS A 22 12.48 -2.17 15.60
CA LYS A 22 11.64 -1.74 16.73
C LYS A 22 10.96 -2.93 17.41
N ILE A 23 10.57 -3.93 16.63
CA ILE A 23 10.02 -5.18 17.15
C ILE A 23 11.11 -5.95 17.91
N GLU A 24 12.33 -6.00 17.39
CA GLU A 24 13.49 -6.61 18.06
C GLU A 24 13.88 -5.88 19.35
N ALA A 25 13.85 -4.54 19.35
CA ALA A 25 14.08 -3.75 20.56
C ALA A 25 13.01 -4.04 21.64
N LEU A 26 11.74 -4.10 21.24
CA LEU A 26 10.64 -4.44 22.15
C LEU A 26 10.77 -5.87 22.70
N LYS A 27 11.18 -6.83 21.85
CA LYS A 27 11.51 -8.19 22.29
C LYS A 27 12.58 -8.18 23.39
N GLY A 28 13.70 -7.49 23.15
CA GLY A 28 14.81 -7.42 24.10
C GLY A 28 14.40 -6.83 25.45
N GLU A 29 13.56 -5.80 25.42
CA GLU A 29 13.04 -5.15 26.62
C GLU A 29 12.09 -6.05 27.42
N LEU A 30 11.18 -6.76 26.74
CA LEU A 30 10.23 -7.68 27.37
C LEU A 30 10.95 -8.89 28.00
N ILE A 31 11.98 -9.42 27.34
CA ILE A 31 12.84 -10.47 27.91
C ILE A 31 13.61 -9.94 29.12
N GLY A 32 14.22 -8.76 29.00
CA GLY A 32 14.98 -8.12 30.10
C GLY A 32 14.13 -7.83 31.34
N LYS A 33 12.82 -7.63 31.17
CA LYS A 33 11.85 -7.45 32.26
C LYS A 33 11.27 -8.75 32.80
N GLY A 34 11.71 -9.91 32.29
CA GLY A 34 11.16 -11.22 32.65
C GLY A 34 9.68 -11.39 32.27
N LYS A 35 9.18 -10.60 31.31
CA LYS A 35 7.80 -10.67 30.83
C LYS A 35 7.61 -11.69 29.71
N MET A 36 8.72 -12.21 29.19
CA MET A 36 8.75 -13.12 28.05
C MET A 36 10.06 -13.92 28.10
N THR A 37 10.00 -15.19 27.70
CA THR A 37 11.18 -16.03 27.50
C THR A 37 11.86 -15.74 26.16
N GLN A 38 13.08 -16.24 25.97
CA GLN A 38 13.79 -16.14 24.68
C GLN A 38 12.98 -16.76 23.53
N GLU A 39 12.31 -17.87 23.79
CA GLU A 39 11.56 -18.65 22.79
C GLU A 39 10.26 -17.95 22.40
N GLU A 40 9.49 -17.49 23.39
CA GLU A 40 8.30 -16.65 23.16
C GLU A 40 8.66 -15.36 22.42
N GLY A 41 9.83 -14.77 22.72
CA GLY A 41 10.31 -13.58 22.02
C GLY A 41 10.63 -13.78 20.56
N LYS A 42 11.05 -14.99 20.16
CA LYS A 42 11.24 -15.31 18.75
C LYS A 42 9.89 -15.38 18.03
N GLN A 43 8.93 -16.09 18.61
CA GLN A 43 7.58 -16.20 18.07
C GLN A 43 6.88 -14.84 17.96
N PHE A 44 7.02 -13.99 18.98
CA PHE A 44 6.48 -12.64 19.00
C PHE A 44 6.96 -11.78 17.81
N VAL A 45 8.26 -11.84 17.49
CA VAL A 45 8.82 -11.10 16.35
C VAL A 45 8.21 -11.63 15.04
N ASP A 46 8.21 -12.94 14.85
CA ASP A 46 7.73 -13.57 13.62
C ASP A 46 6.24 -13.27 13.38
N GLU A 47 5.41 -13.32 14.43
CA GLU A 47 3.99 -13.00 14.36
C GLU A 47 3.74 -11.53 14.02
N LEU A 48 4.45 -10.61 14.66
CA LEU A 48 4.29 -9.18 14.40
C LEU A 48 4.77 -8.79 13.00
N VAL A 49 5.87 -9.37 12.53
CA VAL A 49 6.35 -9.14 11.16
C VAL A 49 5.30 -9.61 10.16
N LYS A 50 4.81 -10.85 10.29
CA LYS A 50 3.79 -11.40 9.41
C LYS A 50 2.49 -10.58 9.42
N LYS A 51 2.05 -10.14 10.59
CA LYS A 51 0.86 -9.30 10.73
C LYS A 51 1.07 -7.92 10.11
N SER A 52 2.26 -7.35 10.24
CA SER A 52 2.61 -6.07 9.62
C SER A 52 2.59 -6.17 8.09
N GLU A 53 3.10 -7.26 7.51
CA GLU A 53 3.06 -7.49 6.06
C GLU A 53 1.62 -7.56 5.55
N ALA A 54 0.75 -8.34 6.22
CA ALA A 54 -0.66 -8.43 5.84
C ALA A 54 -1.41 -7.08 5.93
N ILE A 55 -1.14 -6.29 6.98
CA ILE A 55 -1.73 -4.95 7.11
C ILE A 55 -1.24 -4.02 6.00
N LYS A 56 0.05 -4.12 5.63
CA LYS A 56 0.63 -3.32 4.56
C LYS A 56 -0.04 -3.61 3.22
N GLU A 57 -0.23 -4.88 2.86
CA GLU A 57 -0.93 -5.27 1.64
C GLU A 57 -2.37 -4.73 1.59
N GLN A 58 -3.12 -4.88 2.68
CA GLN A 58 -4.49 -4.35 2.77
C GLN A 58 -4.54 -2.82 2.65
N LEU A 59 -3.55 -2.13 3.22
CA LEU A 59 -3.44 -0.68 3.13
C LEU A 59 -3.10 -0.24 1.70
N GLU A 60 -2.17 -0.93 1.03
CA GLU A 60 -1.81 -0.66 -0.37
C GLU A 60 -3.02 -0.83 -1.28
N GLU A 61 -3.78 -1.93 -1.13
CA GLU A 61 -5.01 -2.16 -1.88
C GLU A 61 -6.05 -1.05 -1.63
N ARG A 62 -6.25 -0.68 -0.36
CA ARG A 62 -7.21 0.38 0.00
C ARG A 62 -6.81 1.73 -0.59
N ILE A 63 -5.51 2.05 -0.60
CA ILE A 63 -5.01 3.29 -1.20
C ILE A 63 -5.25 3.27 -2.71
N GLN A 64 -4.92 2.17 -3.38
CA GLN A 64 -5.16 2.03 -4.83
C GLN A 64 -6.64 2.22 -5.17
N GLN A 65 -7.54 1.59 -4.41
CA GLN A 65 -8.99 1.75 -4.58
C GLN A 65 -9.42 3.21 -4.40
N VAL A 66 -9.01 3.86 -3.32
CA VAL A 66 -9.36 5.26 -3.04
C VAL A 66 -8.85 6.19 -4.15
N VAL A 67 -7.60 6.02 -4.58
CA VAL A 67 -7.02 6.84 -5.66
C VAL A 67 -7.78 6.62 -6.97
N ALA A 68 -8.05 5.37 -7.34
CA ALA A 68 -8.79 5.04 -8.55
C ALA A 68 -10.22 5.63 -8.53
N GLU A 69 -10.92 5.54 -7.40
CA GLU A 69 -12.25 6.15 -7.24
C GLU A 69 -12.21 7.67 -7.38
N GLN A 70 -11.20 8.33 -6.82
CA GLN A 70 -11.08 9.78 -6.92
C GLN A 70 -10.75 10.24 -8.33
N LEU A 71 -9.84 9.56 -9.03
CA LEU A 71 -9.54 9.83 -10.44
C LEU A 71 -10.78 9.67 -11.31
N LYS A 72 -11.58 8.62 -11.06
CA LYS A 72 -12.85 8.41 -11.74
C LYS A 72 -13.85 9.53 -11.47
N LYS A 73 -14.00 9.98 -10.22
CA LYS A 73 -14.88 11.13 -9.87
C LYS A 73 -14.46 12.44 -10.53
N MET A 74 -13.16 12.61 -10.77
CA MET A 74 -12.60 13.76 -11.48
C MET A 74 -12.71 13.64 -13.01
N ASN A 75 -13.30 12.56 -13.53
CA ASN A 75 -13.38 12.23 -14.96
C ASN A 75 -12.00 12.22 -15.64
N VAL A 76 -10.96 11.75 -14.93
CA VAL A 76 -9.63 11.58 -15.50
C VAL A 76 -9.65 10.34 -16.40
N ALA A 77 -9.34 10.52 -17.68
CA ALA A 77 -9.25 9.42 -18.63
C ALA A 77 -8.08 8.48 -18.28
N THR A 78 -8.33 7.17 -18.37
CA THR A 78 -7.29 6.16 -18.19
C THR A 78 -6.46 5.99 -19.47
N HIS A 79 -5.31 5.34 -19.34
CA HIS A 79 -4.52 4.97 -20.51
C HIS A 79 -5.33 4.12 -21.51
N ASP A 80 -6.14 3.19 -21.00
CA ASP A 80 -6.96 2.31 -21.83
C ASP A 80 -8.06 3.09 -22.57
N ASP A 81 -8.67 4.09 -21.92
CA ASP A 81 -9.63 4.99 -22.57
C ASP A 81 -8.99 5.72 -23.76
N ILE A 82 -7.76 6.22 -23.56
CA ILE A 82 -7.00 6.94 -24.60
C ILE A 82 -6.60 5.99 -25.74
N ALA A 83 -6.16 4.77 -25.42
CA ALA A 83 -5.79 3.76 -26.41
C ALA A 83 -7.01 3.35 -27.25
N ALA A 84 -8.16 3.13 -26.62
CA ALA A 84 -9.41 2.80 -27.31
C ALA A 84 -9.88 3.94 -28.23
N LEU A 85 -9.77 5.19 -27.78
CA LEU A 85 -10.05 6.37 -28.60
C LEU A 85 -9.11 6.48 -29.80
N SER A 86 -7.81 6.27 -29.59
CA SER A 86 -6.79 6.32 -30.64
C SER A 86 -7.05 5.28 -31.74
N ALA A 87 -7.37 4.04 -31.35
CA ALA A 87 -7.69 2.98 -32.31
C ALA A 87 -8.94 3.32 -33.16
N ARG A 88 -9.97 3.91 -32.55
CA ARG A 88 -11.16 4.37 -33.27
C ARG A 88 -10.85 5.52 -34.24
N ILE A 89 -9.99 6.45 -33.83
CA ILE A 89 -9.54 7.55 -34.69
C ILE A 89 -8.80 6.98 -35.91
N ASP A 90 -7.89 6.02 -35.71
CA ASP A 90 -7.16 5.37 -36.81
C ASP A 90 -8.07 4.62 -37.78
N GLU A 91 -9.10 3.94 -37.27
CA GLU A 91 -10.10 3.26 -38.09
C GLU A 91 -10.91 4.27 -38.92
N LEU A 92 -11.41 5.34 -38.29
CA LEU A 92 -12.15 6.39 -38.98
C LEU A 92 -11.28 7.09 -40.03
N ALA A 93 -10.01 7.35 -39.72
CA ALA A 93 -9.06 7.96 -40.66
C ALA A 93 -8.92 7.10 -41.93
N LYS A 94 -8.84 5.77 -41.80
CA LYS A 94 -8.81 4.85 -42.95
C LYS A 94 -10.09 4.86 -43.77
N VAL A 95 -11.26 5.00 -43.12
CA VAL A 95 -12.55 5.07 -43.82
C VAL A 95 -12.66 6.36 -44.61
N VAL A 96 -12.27 7.49 -44.03
CA VAL A 96 -12.28 8.80 -44.71
C VAL A 96 -11.33 8.81 -45.90
N ASP A 97 -10.11 8.29 -45.74
CA ASP A 97 -9.11 8.22 -46.82
C ASP A 97 -9.61 7.40 -48.02
N LYS A 98 -10.28 6.27 -47.77
CA LYS A 98 -10.91 5.47 -48.84
C LYS A 98 -12.05 6.20 -49.53
N GLY A 99 -12.90 6.90 -48.78
CA GLY A 99 -14.00 7.68 -49.35
C GLY A 99 -13.53 8.85 -50.22
N GLN A 100 -12.38 9.45 -49.89
CA GLN A 100 -11.74 10.51 -50.69
C GLN A 100 -10.97 9.96 -51.90
N SER A 101 -10.67 8.66 -51.93
CA SER A 101 -10.00 7.99 -53.05
C SER A 101 -10.96 7.50 -54.15
N GLU A 102 -12.25 7.46 -53.84
CA GLU A 102 -13.32 7.00 -54.75
C GLU A 102 -14.09 8.15 -55.43
N GLU A 103 -13.76 9.42 -55.10
CA GLU A 103 -14.20 10.66 -55.78
C GLU A 103 -13.11 11.21 -56.71
#